data_AF-D5A9E7-F1
#
_entry.id   AF-D5A9E7-F1
#
_cell.length_a   1.000
_cell.length_b   1.000
_cell.length_c   1.000
_cell.angle_alpha   90.00
_cell.angle_beta   90.00
_cell.angle_gamma   90.00
#
_symmetry.space_group_name_H-M   'P 1'
#
loop_
_entity.id
_entity.type
_entity.pdbx_description
1 polymer ?
#
loop_
_entity_poly.entity_id
_entity_poly.type
_entity_poly.pdbx_seq_one_letter_code
_entity_poly.pdbx_strand_id
1 'polypeptide(L)'
;MSLYPILIAPLFNKFTPLPEGGLRLKIERLASTLKFPLKKLFVIDGSTRSTHSNAYMYGFYNNKRIVIYDTLIQQCKNEEEVVAVIAHELGHWKLNHTMYSFVAMQVLTLLQFGGYTLVRNSKDLFESFGFQTQPVLVGLLIFQHTIMPIHHLVSFALNLVSRAFEFQADGFAKNLGYGAPLRAGLIKLQEENLSTMNTDPWYSAYHYSHPPLVERLAALDRSDKKEE
;
A
#
# COMPACT_ATOMS: atom_id res chain seq x y z
N MET A 1 -1.51 -14.05 0.40
CA MET A 1 -1.48 -13.31 1.69
C MET A 1 -1.21 -14.18 2.93
N SER A 2 -1.28 -15.51 2.89
CA SER A 2 -1.12 -16.34 4.12
C SER A 2 0.27 -16.98 4.28
N LEU A 3 0.90 -17.45 3.19
CA LEU A 3 2.18 -18.16 3.27
C LEU A 3 3.39 -17.23 3.32
N TYR A 4 3.42 -16.21 2.45
CA TYR A 4 4.56 -15.28 2.35
C TYR A 4 5.01 -14.72 3.70
N PRO A 5 4.15 -14.06 4.50
CA PRO A 5 4.62 -13.44 5.74
C PRO A 5 4.96 -14.43 6.86
N ILE A 6 4.58 -15.71 6.73
CA ILE A 6 4.81 -16.74 7.75
C ILE A 6 6.05 -17.58 7.43
N LEU A 7 6.26 -17.90 6.15
CA LEU A 7 7.30 -18.84 5.73
C LEU A 7 8.43 -18.17 4.93
N ILE A 8 8.13 -17.13 4.16
CA ILE A 8 9.07 -16.52 3.22
C ILE A 8 9.71 -15.28 3.85
N ALA A 9 8.92 -14.33 4.34
CA ALA A 9 9.42 -13.10 4.93
C ALA A 9 10.43 -13.34 6.09
N PRO A 10 10.21 -14.32 6.99
CA PRO A 10 11.18 -14.61 8.06
C PRO A 10 12.54 -15.16 7.59
N LEU A 11 12.66 -15.58 6.33
CA LEU A 11 13.95 -15.97 5.74
C LEU A 11 14.84 -14.76 5.43
N PHE A 12 14.21 -13.58 5.23
CA PHE A 12 14.90 -12.36 4.82
C PHE A 12 15.07 -11.37 5.97
N ASN A 13 14.17 -11.41 6.95
CA ASN A 13 14.11 -10.46 8.07
C ASN A 13 13.72 -11.15 9.36
N LYS A 14 14.20 -10.63 10.48
CA LYS A 14 13.83 -11.08 11.81
C LYS A 14 12.56 -10.37 12.27
N PHE A 15 11.56 -11.15 12.64
CA PHE A 15 10.32 -10.67 13.24
C PHE A 15 10.32 -10.97 14.73
N THR A 16 10.31 -9.94 15.55
CA THR A 16 10.21 -10.06 17.02
C THR A 16 8.89 -9.47 17.50
N PRO A 17 8.21 -10.05 18.51
CA PRO A 17 7.04 -9.41 19.10
C PRO A 17 7.39 -7.99 19.59
N LEU A 18 6.49 -7.04 19.40
CA LEU A 18 6.69 -5.70 19.96
C LEU A 18 6.81 -5.80 21.49
N PRO A 19 7.89 -5.27 22.10
CA PRO A 19 8.07 -5.31 23.54
C PRO A 19 6.88 -4.72 24.29
N GLU A 20 6.65 -5.21 25.51
CA GLU A 20 5.65 -4.61 26.39
C GLU A 20 6.05 -3.16 26.72
N GLY A 21 5.09 -2.23 26.64
CA GLY A 21 5.36 -0.81 26.84
C GLY A 21 4.18 0.10 26.45
N GLY A 22 4.39 1.41 26.57
CA GLY A 22 3.39 2.44 26.27
C GLY A 22 2.88 2.36 24.83
N LEU A 23 3.79 2.28 23.86
CA LEU A 23 3.47 2.15 22.44
C LEU A 23 2.57 0.95 22.15
N ARG A 24 2.92 -0.23 22.68
CA ARG A 24 2.14 -1.45 22.48
C ARG A 24 0.71 -1.30 23.02
N LEU A 25 0.57 -0.79 24.24
CA LEU A 25 -0.72 -0.59 24.88
C LEU A 25 -1.61 0.40 24.10
N LYS A 26 -1.02 1.48 23.57
CA LYS A 26 -1.74 2.44 22.73
C LYS A 26 -2.24 1.81 21.43
N ILE A 27 -1.40 1.04 20.75
CA ILE A 27 -1.79 0.34 19.50
C ILE A 27 -2.88 -0.70 19.78
N GLU A 28 -2.75 -1.49 20.84
CA GLU A 28 -3.76 -2.49 21.20
C GLU A 28 -5.10 -1.84 21.59
N ARG A 29 -5.07 -0.71 22.30
CA ARG A 29 -6.28 0.07 22.59
C ARG A 29 -6.93 0.61 21.32
N LEU A 30 -6.16 1.21 20.42
CA LEU A 30 -6.66 1.72 19.14
C LEU A 30 -7.30 0.61 18.30
N ALA A 31 -6.61 -0.53 18.18
CA ALA A 31 -7.13 -1.70 17.49
C ALA A 31 -8.45 -2.21 18.12
N SER A 32 -8.50 -2.26 19.46
CA SER A 32 -9.70 -2.67 20.21
C SER A 32 -10.89 -1.72 19.96
N THR A 33 -10.68 -0.41 20.04
CA THR A 33 -11.72 0.61 19.76
C THR A 33 -12.29 0.46 18.35
N LEU A 34 -11.44 0.13 17.37
CA LEU A 34 -11.86 -0.08 15.98
C LEU A 34 -12.41 -1.49 15.71
N LYS A 35 -12.45 -2.37 16.72
CA LYS A 35 -12.79 -3.80 16.63
C LYS A 35 -11.92 -4.53 15.58
N PHE A 36 -10.67 -4.09 15.43
CA PHE A 36 -9.70 -4.75 14.58
C PHE A 36 -9.27 -6.07 15.23
N PRO A 37 -9.35 -7.22 14.52
CA PRO A 37 -9.02 -8.53 15.08
C PRO A 37 -7.49 -8.75 15.15
N LEU A 38 -6.80 -7.91 15.93
CA LEU A 38 -5.37 -7.98 16.16
C LEU A 38 -5.02 -9.28 16.88
N LYS A 39 -4.17 -10.10 16.25
CA LYS A 39 -3.64 -11.33 16.86
C LYS A 39 -2.20 -11.21 17.29
N LYS A 40 -1.37 -10.52 16.49
CA LYS A 40 0.05 -10.36 16.76
C LYS A 40 0.53 -8.99 16.29
N LEU A 41 1.42 -8.40 17.08
CA LEU A 41 2.08 -7.13 16.81
C LEU A 41 3.59 -7.39 16.81
N PHE A 42 4.24 -7.14 15.69
CA PHE A 42 5.65 -7.44 15.47
C PHE A 42 6.45 -6.20 15.12
N VAL A 43 7.73 -6.24 15.47
CA VAL A 43 8.78 -5.38 14.94
C VAL A 43 9.62 -6.19 13.95
N ILE A 44 9.95 -5.59 12.82
CA ILE A 44 10.86 -6.14 11.82
C ILE A 44 12.18 -5.36 11.86
N ASP A 45 13.29 -6.06 11.69
CA ASP A 45 14.66 -5.51 11.62
C ASP A 45 14.99 -4.85 10.27
N GLY A 46 14.15 -3.89 9.85
CA GLY A 46 14.29 -3.15 8.60
C GLY A 46 15.62 -2.40 8.48
N SER A 47 16.17 -1.95 9.61
CA SER A 47 17.47 -1.29 9.71
C SER A 47 18.65 -2.11 9.14
N THR A 48 18.55 -3.44 9.11
CA THR A 48 19.58 -4.32 8.54
C THR A 48 19.68 -4.24 7.01
N ARG A 49 18.75 -3.55 6.35
CA ARG A 49 18.67 -3.40 4.89
C ARG A 49 18.78 -1.95 4.46
N SER A 50 18.12 -1.05 5.17
CA SER A 50 18.10 0.38 4.83
C SER A 50 17.59 1.20 6.02
N THR A 51 17.76 2.52 5.95
CA THR A 51 17.16 3.47 6.88
C THR A 51 15.69 3.76 6.61
N HIS A 52 15.08 3.13 5.61
CA HIS A 52 13.69 3.35 5.26
C HIS A 52 12.74 2.90 6.37
N SER A 53 11.74 3.72 6.64
CA SER A 53 10.73 3.48 7.66
C SER A 53 9.38 3.16 7.05
N ASN A 54 8.70 2.16 7.63
CA ASN A 54 7.40 1.72 7.17
C ASN A 54 6.63 1.01 8.30
N ALA A 55 5.32 0.87 8.11
CA ALA A 55 4.47 -0.02 8.87
C ALA A 55 3.45 -0.63 7.91
N TYR A 56 3.08 -1.89 8.13
CA TYR A 56 2.09 -2.53 7.28
C TYR A 56 1.27 -3.55 8.05
N MET A 57 0.10 -3.84 7.50
CA MET A 57 -0.80 -4.84 8.04
C MET A 57 -1.02 -5.97 7.05
N TYR A 58 -1.13 -7.18 7.57
CA TYR A 58 -1.51 -8.32 6.76
C TYR A 58 -2.31 -9.34 7.55
N GLY A 59 -2.81 -10.34 6.83
CA GLY A 59 -3.54 -11.46 7.41
C GLY A 59 -4.95 -11.56 6.87
N PHE A 60 -5.53 -12.74 7.04
CA PHE A 60 -6.82 -13.10 6.47
C PHE A 60 -7.89 -13.15 7.56
N TYR A 61 -9.04 -12.54 7.27
CA TYR A 61 -10.21 -12.52 8.16
C TYR A 61 -9.85 -12.16 9.61
N ASN A 62 -10.13 -13.03 10.58
CA ASN A 62 -9.93 -12.83 12.01
C ASN A 62 -8.47 -12.99 12.49
N ASN A 63 -7.52 -13.20 11.58
CA ASN A 63 -6.11 -13.34 11.91
C ASN A 63 -5.30 -12.19 11.30
N LYS A 64 -5.48 -10.98 11.85
CA LYS A 64 -4.75 -9.79 11.42
C LYS A 64 -3.51 -9.57 12.26
N ARG A 65 -2.47 -9.07 11.61
CA ARG A 65 -1.18 -8.75 12.22
C ARG A 65 -0.72 -7.39 11.76
N ILE A 66 -0.06 -6.69 12.66
CA ILE A 66 0.60 -5.40 12.38
C ILE A 66 2.10 -5.63 12.48
N VAL A 67 2.84 -5.13 11.51
CA VAL A 67 4.31 -5.12 11.50
C VAL A 67 4.79 -3.69 11.42
N ILE A 68 5.72 -3.36 12.30
CA ILE A 68 6.31 -2.04 12.42
C ILE A 68 7.82 -2.16 12.17
N TYR A 69 8.39 -1.27 11.36
CA TYR A 69 9.84 -1.26 11.18
C TYR A 69 10.50 -0.69 12.44
N ASP A 70 11.61 -1.28 12.84
CA ASP A 70 12.45 -0.75 13.92
C ASP A 70 12.91 0.70 13.64
N THR A 71 13.23 1.01 12.39
CA THR A 71 13.56 2.35 11.90
C THR A 71 12.44 3.35 12.17
N LEU A 72 11.17 2.97 11.99
CA LEU A 72 10.03 3.85 12.26
C LEU A 72 9.96 4.23 13.74
N ILE A 73 10.16 3.24 14.61
CA ILE A 73 10.14 3.44 16.06
C ILE A 73 11.33 4.30 16.52
N GLN A 74 12.50 4.14 15.89
CA GLN A 74 13.71 4.89 16.22
C GLN A 74 13.66 6.35 15.72
N GLN A 75 13.04 6.60 14.56
CA GLN A 75 13.03 7.91 13.91
C GLN A 75 11.91 8.83 14.41
N CYS A 76 10.76 8.27 14.81
CA CYS A 76 9.69 9.04 15.42
C CYS A 76 10.10 9.58 16.79
N LYS A 77 9.79 10.85 17.07
CA LYS A 77 10.21 11.50 18.33
C LYS A 77 9.36 11.05 19.52
N ASN A 78 8.13 10.65 19.25
CA ASN A 78 7.17 10.22 20.25
C ASN A 78 6.36 9.02 19.75
N GLU A 79 5.76 8.30 20.70
CA GLU A 79 4.91 7.15 20.38
C GLU A 79 3.62 7.55 19.64
N GLU A 80 3.14 8.79 19.80
CA GLU A 80 1.90 9.26 19.16
C GLU A 80 2.04 9.35 17.63
N GLU A 81 3.22 9.72 17.12
CA GLU A 81 3.53 9.72 15.68
C GLU A 81 3.45 8.30 15.11
N VAL A 82 4.01 7.31 15.81
CA VAL A 82 3.92 5.90 15.39
C VAL A 82 2.46 5.43 15.42
N VAL A 83 1.73 5.73 16.50
CA VAL A 83 0.30 5.38 16.62
C VAL A 83 -0.52 6.06 15.53
N ALA A 84 -0.19 7.28 15.13
CA ALA A 84 -0.86 7.99 14.05
C ALA A 84 -0.63 7.33 12.68
N VAL A 85 0.58 6.86 12.39
CA VAL A 85 0.87 6.05 11.19
C VAL A 85 0.06 4.75 11.23
N ILE A 86 -0.02 4.08 12.39
CA ILE A 86 -0.87 2.88 12.55
C ILE A 86 -2.36 3.21 12.40
N ALA A 87 -2.82 4.39 12.83
CA ALA A 87 -4.20 4.83 12.62
C ALA A 87 -4.51 5.01 11.12
N HIS A 88 -3.57 5.55 10.35
CA HIS A 88 -3.67 5.63 8.88
C HIS A 88 -3.76 4.23 8.26
N GLU A 89 -2.86 3.31 8.64
CA GLU A 89 -2.91 1.91 8.17
C GLU A 89 -4.27 1.26 8.49
N LEU A 90 -4.75 1.42 9.72
CA LEU A 90 -6.07 0.92 10.15
C LEU A 90 -7.23 1.55 9.35
N GLY A 91 -7.05 2.76 8.82
CA GLY A 91 -7.94 3.38 7.86
C GLY A 91 -8.09 2.57 6.57
N HIS A 92 -6.99 2.10 5.98
CA HIS A 92 -7.04 1.23 4.80
C HIS A 92 -7.82 -0.06 5.04
N TRP A 93 -7.68 -0.63 6.24
CA TRP A 93 -8.47 -1.79 6.62
C TRP A 93 -9.94 -1.45 6.81
N LYS A 94 -10.25 -0.38 7.56
CA LYS A 94 -11.62 0.00 7.91
C LYS A 94 -12.45 0.36 6.68
N LEU A 95 -11.82 0.99 5.69
CA LEU A 95 -12.43 1.41 4.43
C LEU A 95 -12.35 0.33 3.33
N ASN A 96 -11.85 -0.88 3.67
CA ASN A 96 -11.74 -2.02 2.76
C ASN A 96 -10.88 -1.77 1.49
N HIS A 97 -9.94 -0.84 1.52
CA HIS A 97 -9.08 -0.51 0.38
C HIS A 97 -8.37 -1.74 -0.19
N THR A 98 -7.85 -2.62 0.68
CA THR A 98 -7.22 -3.88 0.24
C THR A 98 -8.17 -4.81 -0.50
N MET A 99 -9.45 -4.88 -0.10
CA MET A 99 -10.44 -5.71 -0.78
C MET A 99 -10.83 -5.13 -2.13
N TYR A 100 -11.00 -3.81 -2.23
CA TYR A 100 -11.22 -3.14 -3.51
C TYR A 100 -10.07 -3.41 -4.49
N SER A 101 -8.82 -3.21 -4.05
CA SER A 101 -7.64 -3.50 -4.88
C SER A 101 -7.56 -4.97 -5.26
N PHE A 102 -7.88 -5.90 -4.34
CA PHE A 102 -7.91 -7.33 -4.65
C PHE A 102 -8.92 -7.66 -5.74
N VAL A 103 -10.17 -7.20 -5.62
CA VAL A 103 -11.23 -7.43 -6.62
C VAL A 103 -10.86 -6.80 -7.96
N ALA A 104 -10.35 -5.56 -7.96
CA ALA A 104 -9.89 -4.90 -9.17
C ALA A 104 -8.80 -5.72 -9.90
N MET A 105 -7.84 -6.28 -9.17
CA MET A 105 -6.80 -7.14 -9.74
C MET A 105 -7.36 -8.47 -10.29
N GLN A 106 -8.37 -9.07 -9.63
CA GLN A 106 -9.03 -10.27 -10.16
C GLN A 106 -9.77 -9.97 -11.47
N VAL A 107 -10.50 -8.85 -11.54
CA VAL A 107 -11.19 -8.41 -12.74
C VAL A 107 -10.18 -8.14 -13.87
N LEU A 108 -9.09 -7.43 -13.60
CA LEU A 108 -8.05 -7.17 -14.60
C LEU A 108 -7.42 -8.47 -15.11
N THR A 109 -7.13 -9.41 -14.22
CA THR A 109 -6.60 -10.74 -14.58
C THR A 109 -7.58 -11.49 -15.48
N LEU A 110 -8.87 -11.48 -15.14
CA LEU A 110 -9.91 -12.10 -15.95
C LEU A 110 -10.01 -11.47 -17.34
N LEU A 111 -9.99 -10.14 -17.42
CA LEU A 111 -10.00 -9.41 -18.70
C LEU A 111 -8.76 -9.71 -19.54
N GLN A 112 -7.59 -9.85 -18.91
CA GLN A 112 -6.35 -10.17 -19.60
C GLN A 112 -6.39 -11.58 -20.20
N PHE A 113 -6.77 -12.59 -19.42
CA PHE A 113 -6.89 -13.96 -19.95
C PHE A 113 -8.06 -14.08 -20.94
N GLY A 114 -9.18 -13.40 -20.69
CA GLY A 114 -10.31 -13.30 -21.60
C GLY A 114 -9.90 -12.69 -22.95
N GLY A 115 -9.20 -11.57 -22.92
CA GLY A 115 -8.65 -10.93 -24.12
C GLY A 115 -7.67 -11.83 -24.88
N TYR A 116 -6.78 -12.53 -24.16
CA TYR A 116 -5.87 -13.51 -24.77
C TYR A 116 -6.64 -14.63 -25.48
N THR A 117 -7.76 -15.10 -24.92
CA THR A 117 -8.55 -16.17 -25.55
C THR A 117 -9.10 -15.80 -26.93
N LEU A 118 -9.29 -14.50 -27.22
CA LEU A 118 -9.74 -14.02 -28.51
C LEU A 118 -8.66 -14.13 -29.60
N VAL A 119 -7.38 -14.04 -29.22
CA VAL A 119 -6.26 -13.98 -30.16
C VAL A 119 -5.38 -15.24 -30.16
N ARG A 120 -5.54 -16.14 -29.18
CA ARG A 120 -4.68 -17.33 -28.99
C ARG A 120 -4.54 -18.25 -30.20
N ASN A 121 -5.54 -18.27 -31.09
CA ASN A 121 -5.58 -19.14 -32.28
C ASN A 121 -5.26 -18.39 -33.58
N SER A 122 -4.95 -17.09 -33.52
CA SER A 122 -4.59 -16.31 -34.71
C SER A 122 -3.27 -16.85 -35.27
N LYS A 123 -3.23 -17.20 -36.56
CA LYS A 123 -1.98 -17.57 -37.24
C LYS A 123 -1.16 -16.33 -37.56
N ASP A 124 -1.82 -15.32 -38.13
CA ASP A 124 -1.21 -14.06 -38.52
C ASP A 124 -0.47 -13.37 -37.37
N LEU A 125 -1.03 -13.39 -36.16
CA LEU A 125 -0.38 -12.83 -34.98
C LEU A 125 0.94 -13.52 -34.67
N PHE A 126 1.04 -14.84 -34.78
CA PHE A 126 2.27 -15.58 -34.47
C PHE A 126 3.28 -15.50 -35.62
N GLU A 127 2.80 -15.58 -36.86
CA GLU A 127 3.62 -15.47 -38.07
C GLU A 127 4.28 -14.09 -38.17
N SER A 128 3.58 -13.02 -37.76
CA SER A 128 4.13 -11.66 -37.69
C SER A 128 5.35 -11.53 -36.77
N PHE A 129 5.50 -12.44 -35.80
CA PHE A 129 6.64 -12.50 -34.89
C PHE A 129 7.57 -13.70 -35.20
N GLY A 130 7.43 -14.33 -36.38
CA GLY A 130 8.31 -15.39 -36.85
C GLY A 130 8.00 -16.80 -36.32
N PHE A 131 6.82 -17.01 -35.72
CA PHE A 131 6.41 -18.31 -35.19
C PHE A 131 5.47 -19.04 -36.16
N GLN A 132 5.87 -20.23 -36.60
CA GLN A 132 5.06 -21.10 -37.48
C GLN A 132 4.00 -21.91 -36.72
N THR A 133 4.10 -21.96 -35.39
CA THR A 133 3.15 -22.62 -34.49
C THR A 133 2.68 -21.62 -33.45
N GLN A 134 1.68 -22.00 -32.63
CA GLN A 134 1.12 -21.14 -31.58
C GLN A 134 1.50 -21.61 -30.16
N PRO A 135 2.78 -21.54 -29.73
CA PRO A 135 3.12 -21.85 -28.34
C PRO A 135 2.37 -20.91 -27.39
N VAL A 136 1.64 -21.46 -26.42
CA VAL A 136 0.79 -20.68 -25.51
C VAL A 136 1.59 -19.58 -24.79
N LEU A 137 2.79 -19.91 -24.30
CA LEU A 137 3.66 -18.96 -23.60
C LEU A 137 4.06 -17.78 -24.50
N VAL A 138 4.45 -18.06 -25.74
CA VAL A 138 4.83 -17.03 -26.72
C VAL A 138 3.63 -16.14 -27.04
N GLY A 139 2.45 -16.74 -27.25
CA GLY A 139 1.22 -16.00 -27.50
C GLY A 139 0.85 -15.08 -26.35
N LEU A 140 1.01 -15.52 -25.10
CA LEU A 140 0.79 -14.69 -23.91
C LEU A 140 1.76 -13.51 -23.86
N LEU A 141 3.04 -13.72 -24.16
CA LEU A 141 4.04 -12.65 -24.20
C LEU A 141 3.72 -11.63 -25.31
N ILE A 142 3.43 -12.09 -26.53
CA ILE A 142 3.05 -11.20 -27.65
C ILE A 142 1.82 -10.40 -27.28
N PHE A 143 0.80 -11.05 -26.71
CA PHE A 143 -0.42 -10.39 -26.25
C PHE A 143 -0.11 -9.32 -25.21
N GLN A 144 0.66 -9.63 -24.16
CA GLN A 144 1.05 -8.68 -23.11
C GLN A 144 1.73 -7.42 -23.65
N HIS A 145 2.63 -7.57 -24.63
CA HIS A 145 3.30 -6.43 -25.25
C HIS A 145 2.32 -5.64 -26.14
N THR A 146 1.44 -6.33 -26.87
CA THR A 146 0.43 -5.68 -27.73
C THR A 146 -0.53 -4.81 -26.92
N ILE A 147 -0.97 -5.28 -25.73
CA ILE A 147 -1.89 -4.53 -24.88
C ILE A 147 -1.20 -3.55 -23.91
N MET A 148 0.13 -3.40 -23.98
CA MET A 148 0.90 -2.51 -23.10
C MET A 148 0.40 -1.06 -23.08
N PRO A 149 0.00 -0.42 -24.20
CA PRO A 149 -0.54 0.94 -24.15
C PRO A 149 -1.82 1.04 -23.31
N ILE A 150 -2.69 0.03 -23.37
CA ILE A 150 -3.91 -0.05 -22.56
C ILE A 150 -3.54 -0.23 -21.08
N HIS A 151 -2.53 -1.06 -20.78
CA HIS A 151 -2.04 -1.22 -19.42
C HIS A 151 -1.57 0.09 -18.79
N HIS A 152 -0.90 0.97 -19.55
CA HIS A 152 -0.49 2.27 -19.03
C HIS A 152 -1.68 3.17 -18.65
N LEU A 153 -2.75 3.16 -19.45
CA LEU A 153 -3.99 3.90 -19.13
C LEU A 153 -4.68 3.32 -17.88
N VAL A 154 -4.77 2.00 -17.78
CA VAL A 154 -5.34 1.32 -16.61
C VAL A 154 -4.50 1.59 -15.37
N SER A 155 -3.17 1.54 -15.48
CA SER A 155 -2.23 1.84 -14.39
C SER A 155 -2.41 3.27 -13.89
N PHE A 156 -2.53 4.24 -14.80
CA PHE A 156 -2.82 5.63 -14.44
C PHE A 156 -4.12 5.76 -13.64
N ALA A 157 -5.21 5.14 -14.12
CA ALA A 157 -6.49 5.16 -13.41
C ALA A 157 -6.41 4.52 -12.03
N LEU A 158 -5.71 3.39 -11.90
CA LEU A 158 -5.50 2.71 -10.62
C LEU A 158 -4.65 3.55 -9.65
N ASN A 159 -3.65 4.29 -10.16
CA ASN A 159 -2.86 5.21 -9.34
C ASN A 159 -3.70 6.36 -8.79
N LEU A 160 -4.64 6.92 -9.56
CA LEU A 160 -5.58 7.92 -9.06
C LEU A 160 -6.47 7.37 -7.94
N VAL A 161 -6.94 6.14 -8.07
CA VAL A 161 -7.72 5.46 -7.02
C VAL A 161 -6.87 5.23 -5.78
N SER A 162 -5.63 4.75 -5.94
CA SER A 162 -4.66 4.58 -4.85
C SER A 162 -4.45 5.89 -4.09
N ARG A 163 -4.22 7.00 -4.81
CA ARG A 163 -4.08 8.33 -4.22
C ARG A 163 -5.32 8.77 -3.44
N ALA A 164 -6.52 8.47 -3.93
CA ALA A 164 -7.76 8.76 -3.22
C ALA A 164 -7.87 7.95 -1.92
N PHE A 165 -7.45 6.69 -1.91
CA PHE A 165 -7.41 5.84 -0.71
C PHE A 165 -6.48 6.39 0.36
N GLU A 166 -5.34 6.96 -0.02
CA GLU A 166 -4.42 7.62 0.91
C GLU A 166 -5.06 8.82 1.61
N PHE A 167 -5.75 9.70 0.86
CA PHE A 167 -6.47 10.83 1.47
C PHE A 167 -7.60 10.38 2.39
N GLN A 168 -8.31 9.30 2.04
CA GLN A 168 -9.35 8.74 2.90
C GLN A 168 -8.77 8.14 4.19
N ALA A 169 -7.61 7.48 4.11
CA ALA A 169 -6.91 6.94 5.28
C ALA A 169 -6.34 8.06 6.18
N ASP A 170 -5.79 9.12 5.59
CA ASP A 170 -5.38 10.33 6.31
C ASP A 170 -6.57 11.00 7.02
N GLY A 171 -7.69 11.17 6.32
CA GLY A 171 -8.93 11.69 6.89
C GLY A 171 -9.47 10.81 8.02
N PHE A 172 -9.37 9.49 7.88
CA PHE A 172 -9.74 8.55 8.95
C PHE A 172 -8.88 8.72 10.20
N ALA A 173 -7.55 8.79 10.05
CA ALA A 173 -6.64 9.02 11.18
C ALA A 173 -6.89 10.38 11.84
N LYS A 174 -7.14 11.42 11.04
CA LYS A 174 -7.51 12.76 11.51
C LYS A 174 -8.79 12.74 12.34
N ASN A 175 -9.84 12.05 11.87
CA ASN A 175 -11.12 11.92 12.59
C ASN A 175 -11.00 11.18 13.93
N LEU A 176 -9.96 10.36 14.10
CA LEU A 176 -9.62 9.72 15.37
C LEU A 176 -8.80 10.62 16.32
N GLY A 177 -8.52 11.86 15.93
CA GLY A 177 -7.73 12.81 16.71
C GLY A 177 -6.23 12.78 16.43
N TYR A 178 -5.77 11.99 15.45
CA TYR A 178 -4.35 11.82 15.13
C TYR A 178 -3.84 12.73 14.01
N GLY A 179 -4.57 13.80 13.63
CA GLY A 179 -4.18 14.67 12.51
C GLY A 179 -2.81 15.35 12.71
N ALA A 180 -2.60 15.99 13.86
CA ALA A 180 -1.34 16.64 14.19
C ALA A 180 -0.15 15.67 14.32
N PRO A 181 -0.25 14.53 15.06
CA PRO A 181 0.85 13.57 15.11
C PRO A 181 1.09 12.86 13.77
N LEU A 182 0.06 12.63 12.95
CA LEU A 182 0.24 12.07 11.61
C LEU A 182 1.04 13.03 10.73
N ARG A 183 0.71 14.32 10.75
CA ARG A 183 1.46 15.37 10.03
C ARG A 183 2.93 15.37 10.42
N ALA A 184 3.24 15.31 11.71
CA ALA A 184 4.63 15.25 12.19
C ALA A 184 5.34 13.96 11.73
N GLY A 185 4.67 12.81 11.82
CA GLY A 185 5.19 11.53 11.36
C GLY A 185 5.48 11.50 9.86
N LEU A 186 4.59 12.04 9.03
CA LEU A 186 4.76 12.09 7.57
C LEU A 186 5.94 12.97 7.15
N ILE A 187 6.12 14.14 7.79
CA ILE A 187 7.29 14.99 7.56
C ILE A 187 8.57 14.23 7.91
N LYS A 188 8.58 13.56 9.06
CA LYS A 188 9.75 12.82 9.51
C LYS A 188 10.10 11.66 8.58
N LEU A 189 9.10 10.91 8.13
CA LEU A 189 9.26 9.85 7.14
C LEU A 189 9.85 10.37 5.84
N GLN A 190 9.36 11.52 5.36
CA GLN A 190 9.86 12.12 4.13
C GLN A 190 11.32 12.57 4.25
N GLU A 191 11.69 13.18 5.38
CA GLU A 191 13.06 13.60 5.68
C GLU A 191 14.02 12.41 5.75
N GLU A 192 13.67 11.37 6.50
CA GLU A 192 14.52 10.19 6.70
C GLU A 192 14.64 9.33 5.43
N ASN A 193 13.58 9.29 4.62
CA ASN A 193 13.59 8.61 3.32
C ASN A 193 14.23 9.46 2.20
N LEU A 194 14.68 10.70 2.47
CA LEU A 194 15.21 11.64 1.49
C LEU A 194 14.32 11.79 0.25
N SER A 195 13.02 11.77 0.47
CA SER A 195 12.02 11.72 -0.61
C SER A 195 11.77 13.11 -1.20
N THR A 196 11.44 13.16 -2.50
CA THR A 196 11.29 14.42 -3.24
C THR A 196 10.21 15.32 -2.63
N MET A 197 10.58 16.56 -2.27
CA MET A 197 9.67 17.51 -1.61
C MET A 197 8.74 18.24 -2.58
N ASN A 198 9.24 18.58 -3.78
CA ASN A 198 8.49 19.27 -4.82
C ASN A 198 8.53 18.45 -6.10
N THR A 199 7.39 17.89 -6.48
CA THR A 199 7.26 16.99 -7.62
C THR A 199 6.37 17.60 -8.68
N ASP A 200 6.71 17.37 -9.95
CA ASP A 200 5.87 17.78 -11.06
C ASP A 200 4.46 17.12 -10.97
N PRO A 201 3.37 17.87 -11.18
CA PRO A 201 2.01 17.33 -11.07
C PRO A 201 1.70 16.20 -12.04
N TRP A 202 2.24 16.22 -13.26
CA TRP A 202 2.02 15.17 -14.24
C TRP A 202 2.84 13.93 -13.92
N TYR A 203 4.09 14.13 -13.52
CA TYR A 203 4.95 13.05 -13.07
C TYR A 203 4.35 12.31 -11.87
N SER A 204 3.93 13.04 -10.84
CA SER A 204 3.32 12.46 -9.65
C SER A 204 1.97 11.81 -9.94
N ALA A 205 1.13 12.39 -10.80
CA ALA A 205 -0.14 11.78 -11.19
C ALA A 205 0.04 10.43 -11.88
N TYR A 206 1.10 10.26 -12.67
CA TYR A 206 1.35 9.02 -13.39
C TYR A 206 2.14 7.99 -12.59
N HIS A 207 3.20 8.40 -11.88
CA HIS A 207 4.13 7.48 -11.25
C HIS A 207 3.86 7.17 -9.78
N TYR A 208 3.21 8.08 -9.04
CA TYR A 208 3.11 7.93 -7.60
C TYR A 208 1.80 7.27 -7.18
N SER A 209 1.92 6.16 -6.45
CA SER A 209 0.79 5.52 -5.76
C SER A 209 0.32 6.30 -4.53
N HIS A 210 1.21 7.12 -3.96
CA HIS A 210 0.93 8.01 -2.83
C HIS A 210 0.95 9.48 -3.29
N PRO A 211 0.01 10.32 -2.84
CA PRO A 211 0.08 11.75 -3.12
C PRO A 211 1.36 12.36 -2.55
N PRO A 212 1.95 13.39 -3.19
CA PRO A 212 3.06 14.15 -2.64
C PRO A 212 2.78 14.64 -1.22
N LEU A 213 3.82 14.71 -0.38
CA LEU A 213 3.69 15.09 1.04
C LEU A 213 2.88 16.39 1.20
N VAL A 214 3.19 17.42 0.40
CA VAL A 214 2.54 18.74 0.48
C VAL A 214 1.02 18.63 0.28
N GLU A 215 0.56 17.76 -0.63
CA GLU A 215 -0.88 17.55 -0.85
C GLU A 215 -1.54 16.90 0.37
N ARG A 216 -0.88 15.90 0.98
CA ARG A 216 -1.38 15.21 2.18
C ARG A 216 -1.44 16.16 3.38
N LEU A 217 -0.41 16.96 3.59
CA LEU A 217 -0.38 17.95 4.67
C LEU A 217 -1.49 19.00 4.48
N ALA A 218 -1.67 19.50 3.27
CA ALA A 218 -2.75 20.45 2.96
C ALA A 218 -4.14 19.84 3.21
N ALA A 219 -4.33 18.54 2.94
CA ALA A 219 -5.58 17.84 3.24
C ALA A 219 -5.81 17.67 4.75
N LEU A 220 -4.76 17.38 5.52
CA LEU A 220 -4.83 17.28 6.99
C LEU A 220 -5.14 18.64 7.66
N ASP A 221 -4.59 19.74 7.12
CA ASP A 221 -4.73 21.09 7.67
C ASP A 221 -6.09 21.74 7.36
N ARG A 222 -6.84 21.24 6.36
CA ARG A 222 -8.20 21.73 6.08
C ARG A 222 -9.08 21.50 7.31
N SER A 223 -9.69 22.54 7.86
CA SER A 223 -10.70 22.37 8.90
C SER A 223 -11.85 21.51 8.35
N ASP A 224 -12.36 20.59 9.16
CA ASP A 224 -13.59 19.87 8.83
C ASP A 224 -14.69 20.93 8.82
N LYS A 225 -14.95 21.53 7.65
CA LYS A 225 -16.16 22.32 7.46
C LYS A 225 -17.29 21.34 7.74
N LYS A 226 -17.97 21.56 8.87
CA LYS A 226 -19.32 21.04 9.06
C LYS A 226 -20.10 21.54 7.85
N GLU A 227 -20.39 20.64 6.92
CA GLU A 227 -21.55 20.79 6.06
C GLU A 227 -22.75 20.72 7.01
N GLU A 228 -23.27 21.89 7.37
CA GLU A 228 -24.62 22.05 7.93
C GLU A 228 -25.67 21.83 6.83
#